data_AF-A0A7V3FTM1-F1
#
_entry.id   AF-A0A7V3FTM1-F1
#
_cell.length_a   1.000
_cell.length_b   1.000
_cell.length_c   1.000
_cell.angle_alpha   90.00
_cell.angle_beta   90.00
_cell.angle_gamma   90.00
#
_symmetry.space_group_name_H-M   'P 1'
#
loop_
_entity.id
_entity.type
_entity.pdbx_description
1 polymer ?
#
loop_
_entity_poly.entity_id
_entity_poly.type
_entity_poly.pdbx_seq_one_letter_code
_entity_poly.pdbx_strand_id
1 'polypeptide(L)'
;MFDYDRKLREIEELEEKAADPNFWNDPKKAEQILKDTKLKKSWTTSYDDLTRAVDDTNTLYEFYQSGDATEEETQAQFDVALKLLESIEFKNMLRG
;
A
#
# COMPACT_ATOMS: atom_id res chain seq x y z
N MET A 1 4.64 13.05 5.00
CA MET A 1 5.52 11.90 5.32
C MET A 1 5.10 10.64 4.59
N PHE A 2 3.82 10.38 4.33
CA PHE A 2 3.41 9.50 3.24
C PHE A 2 2.16 10.14 2.62
N ASP A 3 2.15 10.46 1.33
CA ASP A 3 1.02 11.12 0.64
C ASP A 3 -0.22 10.19 0.51
N TYR A 4 -0.43 9.29 1.46
CA TYR A 4 -1.37 8.18 1.41
C TYR A 4 -2.82 8.66 1.32
N ASP A 5 -3.28 9.50 2.25
CA ASP A 5 -4.65 10.05 2.23
C ASP A 5 -4.91 10.87 0.97
N ARG A 6 -3.89 11.57 0.47
CA ARG A 6 -3.99 12.31 -0.79
C ARG A 6 -4.16 11.36 -1.97
N LYS A 7 -3.35 10.31 -2.03
CA LYS A 7 -3.41 9.29 -3.10
C LYS A 7 -4.71 8.50 -3.07
N LEU A 8 -5.28 8.21 -1.91
CA LEU A 8 -6.61 7.58 -1.81
C LEU A 8 -7.68 8.47 -2.44
N ARG A 9 -7.74 9.76 -2.07
CA ARG A 9 -8.68 10.71 -2.69
C ARG A 9 -8.47 10.84 -4.19
N GLU A 10 -7.21 10.94 -4.63
CA GLU A 10 -6.87 10.97 -6.06
C GLU A 10 -7.35 9.70 -6.79
N ILE A 11 -7.28 8.52 -6.17
CA ILE A 11 -7.79 7.27 -6.73
C ILE A 11 -9.31 7.33 -6.87
N GLU A 12 -10.03 7.73 -5.81
CA GLU A 12 -11.49 7.84 -5.82
C GLU A 12 -11.97 8.79 -6.92
N GLU A 13 -11.38 9.98 -7.03
CA GLU A 13 -11.69 10.95 -8.08
C GLU A 13 -11.44 10.41 -9.50
N LEU A 14 -10.39 9.59 -9.68
CA LEU A 14 -10.07 8.98 -10.98
C LEU A 14 -11.04 7.83 -11.32
N GLU A 15 -11.51 7.09 -10.32
CA GLU A 15 -12.52 6.05 -10.50
C GLU A 15 -13.89 6.65 -10.84
N GLU A 16 -14.29 7.75 -10.21
CA GLU A 16 -15.50 8.49 -10.57
C GLU A 16 -15.43 8.98 -12.02
N LYS A 17 -14.28 9.52 -12.45
CA LYS A 17 -14.07 9.93 -13.85
C LYS A 17 -14.12 8.75 -14.81
N ALA A 18 -13.60 7.59 -14.42
CA ALA A 18 -13.62 6.38 -15.25
C ALA A 18 -15.04 5.78 -15.39
N ALA A 19 -15.96 6.13 -14.49
CA ALA A 19 -17.37 5.73 -14.56
C ALA A 19 -18.20 6.60 -15.52
N ASP A 20 -17.70 7.78 -15.95
CA ASP A 20 -18.37 8.62 -16.94
C ASP A 20 -18.40 7.91 -18.32
N PRO A 21 -19.56 7.75 -18.97
CA PRO A 21 -19.65 7.17 -20.32
C PRO A 21 -18.77 7.86 -21.37
N ASN A 22 -18.50 9.16 -21.20
CA ASN A 22 -17.64 9.94 -22.09
C ASN A 22 -16.15 9.73 -21.86
N PHE A 23 -15.76 9.05 -20.78
CA PHE A 23 -14.36 8.75 -20.47
C PHE A 23 -13.67 8.01 -21.62
N TRP A 24 -14.41 7.12 -22.28
CA TRP A 24 -13.91 6.31 -23.39
C TRP A 24 -13.88 7.04 -24.74
N ASN A 25 -14.35 8.29 -24.81
CA ASN A 25 -14.32 9.09 -26.05
C ASN A 25 -12.89 9.46 -26.49
N ASP A 26 -11.94 9.46 -25.56
CA ASP A 26 -10.50 9.61 -25.85
C ASP A 26 -9.72 8.41 -25.27
N PRO A 27 -9.53 7.35 -26.06
CA PRO A 27 -8.86 6.12 -25.61
C PRO A 27 -7.43 6.35 -25.10
N LYS A 28 -6.69 7.31 -25.67
CA LYS A 28 -5.31 7.60 -25.24
C LYS A 28 -5.31 8.23 -23.86
N LYS A 29 -6.22 9.17 -23.62
CA LYS A 29 -6.38 9.81 -22.30
C LYS A 29 -6.88 8.83 -21.26
N ALA A 30 -7.82 7.95 -21.63
CA ALA A 30 -8.32 6.88 -20.77
C ALA A 30 -7.19 5.92 -20.35
N GLU A 31 -6.35 5.47 -21.29
CA GLU A 31 -5.20 4.60 -21.02
C GLU A 31 -4.22 5.24 -20.03
N GLN A 32 -3.90 6.52 -20.21
CA GLN A 32 -3.01 7.25 -19.31
C GLN A 32 -3.59 7.34 -17.89
N ILE A 33 -4.88 7.68 -17.76
CA ILE A 33 -5.56 7.77 -16.47
C ILE A 33 -5.60 6.41 -15.76
N LEU A 34 -5.91 5.33 -16.48
CA LEU A 34 -5.93 3.99 -15.91
C LEU A 34 -4.54 3.53 -15.44
N LYS A 35 -3.49 3.85 -16.22
CA LYS A 35 -2.10 3.56 -15.84
C LYS A 35 -1.70 4.31 -14.58
N ASP A 36 -2.01 5.60 -14.50
CA ASP A 36 -1.72 6.44 -13.34
C ASP A 36 -2.48 5.96 -12.10
N THR A 37 -3.76 5.62 -12.26
CA THR A 37 -4.60 5.04 -11.19
C THR A 37 -4.00 3.73 -10.69
N LYS A 38 -3.57 2.83 -11.58
CA LYS A 38 -2.92 1.57 -11.23
C LYS A 38 -1.64 1.78 -10.44
N LEU A 39 -0.81 2.76 -10.81
CA LEU A 39 0.43 3.08 -10.10
C LEU A 39 0.18 3.67 -8.71
N LYS A 40 -0.88 4.46 -8.54
CA LYS A 40 -1.30 4.98 -7.23
C LYS A 40 -1.83 3.84 -6.35
N LYS A 41 -2.75 3.01 -6.88
CA LYS A 41 -3.30 1.84 -6.19
C LYS A 41 -2.22 0.87 -5.74
N SER A 42 -1.27 0.54 -6.62
CA SER A 42 -0.16 -0.34 -6.25
C SER A 42 0.66 0.19 -5.07
N TRP A 43 0.82 1.51 -4.99
CA TRP A 43 1.54 2.14 -3.89
C TRP A 43 0.70 2.17 -2.60
N THR A 44 -0.59 2.53 -2.67
CA THR A 44 -1.47 2.54 -1.50
C THR A 44 -1.65 1.14 -0.93
N THR A 45 -1.85 0.12 -1.77
CA THR A 45 -1.90 -1.28 -1.34
C THR A 45 -0.61 -1.72 -0.66
N SER A 46 0.56 -1.33 -1.19
CA SER A 46 1.83 -1.66 -0.52
C SER A 46 1.89 -1.05 0.89
N TYR A 47 1.45 0.20 1.02
CA TYR A 47 1.38 0.90 2.31
C TYR A 47 0.39 0.25 3.29
N ASP A 48 -0.77 -0.20 2.79
CA ASP A 48 -1.76 -0.93 3.59
C ASP A 48 -1.19 -2.25 4.11
N ASP A 49 -0.49 -2.99 3.25
CA ASP A 49 0.13 -4.27 3.61
C ASP A 49 1.23 -4.07 4.67
N LEU A 50 2.03 -3.01 4.56
CA LEU A 50 3.00 -2.65 5.61
C LEU A 50 2.30 -2.32 6.93
N THR A 51 1.24 -1.51 6.88
CA THR A 51 0.50 -1.10 8.08
C THR A 51 -0.05 -2.33 8.80
N ARG A 52 -0.68 -3.24 8.06
CA ARG A 52 -1.18 -4.52 8.60
C ARG A 52 -0.05 -5.37 9.18
N ALA A 53 1.08 -5.49 8.48
CA ALA A 53 2.20 -6.28 8.96
C ALA A 53 2.76 -5.76 10.29
N VAL A 54 2.80 -4.42 10.46
CA VAL A 54 3.20 -3.78 11.73
C VAL A 54 2.18 -4.05 12.84
N ASP A 55 0.89 -3.96 12.55
CA ASP A 55 -0.17 -4.27 13.51
C ASP A 55 -0.12 -5.75 13.95
N ASP A 56 0.12 -6.66 13.01
CA ASP A 56 0.33 -8.08 13.27
C ASP A 56 1.59 -8.31 14.13
N THR A 57 2.69 -7.60 13.86
CA THR A 57 3.91 -7.66 14.70
C THR A 57 3.60 -7.21 16.13
N ASN A 58 2.86 -6.12 16.30
CA ASN A 58 2.49 -5.64 17.64
C ASN A 58 1.63 -6.67 18.38
N THR A 59 0.65 -7.26 17.68
CA THR A 59 -0.21 -8.30 18.26
C THR A 59 0.58 -9.53 18.68
N LEU A 60 1.52 -10.01 17.84
CA LEU A 60 2.40 -11.12 18.19
C LEU A 60 3.35 -10.78 19.34
N TYR A 61 3.83 -9.54 19.41
CA TYR A 61 4.66 -9.09 20.52
C TYR A 61 3.88 -9.10 21.85
N GLU A 62 2.60 -8.70 21.85
CA GLU A 62 1.73 -8.81 23.02
C GLU A 62 1.54 -10.28 23.43
N PHE A 63 1.34 -11.20 22.47
CA PHE A 63 1.24 -12.64 22.75
C PHE A 63 2.55 -13.24 23.25
N TYR A 64 3.69 -12.76 22.76
CA TYR A 64 5.00 -13.16 23.29
C TYR A 64 5.16 -12.74 24.75
N GLN A 65 4.72 -11.53 25.11
CA GLN A 65 4.73 -11.05 26.49
C GLN A 65 3.82 -11.86 27.42
N SER A 66 2.70 -12.40 26.91
CA SER A 66 1.82 -13.30 27.67
C SER A 66 2.29 -14.75 27.69
N GLY A 67 3.31 -15.10 26.90
CA GLY A 67 3.81 -16.47 26.73
C GLY A 67 3.00 -17.34 25.77
N ASP A 68 2.09 -16.73 25.00
CA ASP A 68 1.23 -17.38 24.01
C ASP A 68 1.84 -17.42 22.59
N ALA A 69 2.97 -16.75 22.37
CA ALA A 69 3.76 -16.82 21.15
C ALA A 69 5.26 -16.94 21.47
N THR A 70 6.06 -17.44 20.53
CA THR A 70 7.51 -17.52 20.69
C THR A 70 8.25 -16.28 20.17
N GLU A 71 9.50 -16.13 20.59
CA GLU A 71 10.38 -15.09 20.07
C GLU A 71 10.60 -15.26 18.57
N GLU A 72 10.75 -16.51 18.10
CA GLU A 72 10.92 -16.82 16.68
C GLU A 72 9.70 -16.45 15.83
N GLU A 73 8.49 -16.68 16.33
CA GLU A 73 7.25 -16.28 15.63
C GLU A 73 7.15 -14.76 15.51
N THR A 74 7.46 -14.05 16.60
CA THR A 74 7.46 -12.57 16.64
C THR A 74 8.52 -12.00 15.70
N GLN A 75 9.74 -12.56 15.72
CA GLN A 75 10.84 -12.14 14.86
C GLN A 75 10.54 -12.40 13.38
N ALA A 76 9.94 -13.53 13.05
CA ALA A 76 9.56 -13.85 11.68
C ALA A 76 8.56 -12.82 11.11
N GLN A 77 7.57 -12.41 11.91
CA GLN A 77 6.63 -11.37 11.48
C GLN A 77 7.28 -9.99 11.39
N PHE A 78 8.17 -9.64 12.32
CA PHE A 78 8.94 -8.40 12.24
C PHE A 78 9.76 -8.34 10.93
N ASP A 79 10.42 -9.44 10.54
CA ASP A 79 11.18 -9.52 9.30
C ASP A 79 10.29 -9.34 8.06
N VAL A 80 9.02 -9.75 8.11
CA VAL A 80 8.04 -9.50 7.04
C VAL A 80 7.73 -8.01 6.94
N ALA A 81 7.42 -7.35 8.06
CA ALA A 81 7.17 -5.91 8.09
C ALA A 81 8.38 -5.12 7.58
N LEU A 82 9.60 -5.52 7.97
CA LEU A 82 10.85 -4.90 7.53
C LEU A 82 11.04 -4.99 6.01
N LYS A 83 10.82 -6.17 5.42
CA LYS A 83 10.91 -6.35 3.95
C LYS A 83 9.88 -5.52 3.19
N LEU A 84 8.67 -5.36 3.74
CA LEU A 84 7.63 -4.52 3.14
C LEU A 84 8.03 -3.04 3.18
N LEU A 85 8.60 -2.59 4.29
CA LEU A 85 9.13 -1.24 4.43
C LEU A 85 10.23 -0.97 3.40
N GLU A 86 11.23 -1.84 3.31
CA GLU A 86 12.32 -1.73 2.32
C GLU A 86 11.78 -1.68 0.88
N SER A 87 10.76 -2.49 0.56
CA SER A 87 10.12 -2.49 -0.76
C SER A 87 9.46 -1.15 -1.09
N ILE A 88 8.78 -0.53 -0.13
CA ILE A 88 8.14 0.79 -0.30
C ILE A 88 9.20 1.88 -0.45
N GLU A 89 10.24 1.85 0.37
CA GLU A 89 11.35 2.81 0.30
C GLU A 89 12.05 2.73 -1.05
N PHE A 90 12.33 1.52 -1.55
CA PHE A 90 12.90 1.32 -2.88
C PHE A 90 11.99 1.87 -4.00
N LYS A 91 10.67 1.62 -3.93
CA LYS A 91 9.70 2.18 -4.87
C LYS A 91 9.66 3.71 -4.83
N ASN A 92 9.91 4.32 -3.67
CA ASN A 92 9.98 5.77 -3.54
C ASN A 92 11.29 6.33 -4.13
N MET A 93 12.42 5.65 -3.95
CA MET A 93 13.70 6.04 -4.56
C MET A 93 13.67 6.02 -6.09
N LEU A 94 13.01 5.02 -6.71
CA LEU A 94 12.88 4.92 -8.17
C LEU A 94 11.89 5.92 -8.79
N ARG A 95 11.15 6.67 -7.97
CA ARG A 95 10.20 7.71 -8.42
C ARG A 95 10.81 9.12 -8.38
N GLY A 96 12.08 9.25 -7.97
CA GLY A 96 12.87 10.49 -7.98
C GLY A 96 13.67 10.68 -9.26
#